data_AF-A0A3C1KQ99-F1
#
_entry.id   AF-A0A3C1KQ99-F1
#
_cell.length_a   1.000
_cell.length_b   1.000
_cell.length_c   1.000
_cell.angle_alpha   90.00
_cell.angle_beta   90.00
_cell.angle_gamma   90.00
#
_symmetry.space_group_name_H-M   'P 1'
#
loop_
_entity.id
_entity.type
_entity.pdbx_description
1 polymer ?
#
loop_
_entity_poly.entity_id
_entity_poly.type
_entity_poly.pdbx_seq_one_letter_code
_entity_poly.pdbx_strand_id
1 'polypeptide(L)'
;MSTVNTVSVHILDKEYQVACPEDQQAELIISARYLDKQMRAIRDTGKVIGLERIAVMAALNISHELLKASGQGAAPAVSED
;
A
#
# COMPACT_ATOMS: atom_id res chain seq x y z
N MET A 1 1.96 -26.87 -8.87
CA MET A 1 1.13 -25.88 -8.14
C MET A 1 1.91 -25.51 -6.89
N SER A 2 2.22 -24.22 -6.69
CA SER A 2 2.88 -23.77 -5.46
C SER A 2 1.96 -23.98 -4.25
N THR A 3 2.52 -24.38 -3.11
CA THR A 3 1.80 -24.50 -1.84
C THR A 3 1.41 -23.12 -1.32
N VAL A 4 0.16 -22.98 -0.86
CA VAL A 4 -0.35 -21.73 -0.27
C VAL A 4 -0.23 -21.84 1.25
N ASN A 5 0.53 -20.92 1.85
CA ASN A 5 0.74 -20.85 3.29
C ASN A 5 0.11 -19.59 3.86
N THR A 6 -0.14 -19.57 5.18
CA THR A 6 -0.55 -18.35 5.87
C THR A 6 0.70 -17.60 6.32
N VAL A 7 0.87 -16.37 5.83
CA VAL A 7 1.97 -15.47 6.20
C VAL A 7 1.45 -14.39 7.13
N SER A 8 2.15 -14.17 8.24
CA SER A 8 1.88 -13.04 9.13
C SER A 8 2.69 -11.82 8.72
N VAL A 9 2.03 -10.66 8.58
CA VAL A 9 2.66 -9.36 8.32
C VAL A 9 2.20 -8.33 9.33
N HIS A 10 3.06 -7.37 9.65
CA HIS A 10 2.78 -6.30 10.60
C HIS A 10 2.64 -4.98 9.87
N ILE A 11 1.48 -4.32 10.00
CA ILE A 11 1.15 -3.06 9.35
C ILE A 11 0.51 -2.13 10.38
N LEU A 12 1.13 -0.98 10.63
CA LEU A 12 0.69 0.04 11.58
C LEU A 12 0.29 -0.55 12.95
N ASP A 13 1.23 -1.31 13.52
CA ASP A 13 1.12 -1.94 14.84
C ASP A 13 0.01 -3.00 14.95
N LYS A 14 -0.53 -3.45 13.81
CA LYS A 14 -1.49 -4.56 13.71
C LYS A 14 -0.88 -5.74 12.95
N GLU A 15 -1.18 -6.94 13.41
CA GLU A 15 -0.84 -8.19 12.74
C GLU A 15 -1.96 -8.59 11.76
N TYR A 16 -1.59 -9.00 10.55
CA TYR A 16 -2.48 -9.49 9.51
C TYR A 16 -2.00 -10.85 9.02
N GLN A 17 -2.94 -11.79 8.88
CA GLN A 17 -2.68 -13.10 8.29
C GLN A 17 -3.20 -13.13 6.86
N VAL A 18 -2.31 -13.47 5.91
CA VAL A 18 -2.60 -13.46 4.47
C VAL A 18 -2.24 -14.80 3.88
N ALA A 19 -3.17 -15.40 3.13
CA ALA A 19 -2.90 -16.58 2.33
C ALA A 19 -1.99 -16.19 1.16
N CYS A 20 -0.82 -16.82 1.06
CA CYS A 20 0.21 -16.45 0.09
C CYS A 20 0.91 -17.71 -0.46
N PRO A 21 1.05 -17.85 -1.79
CA PRO A 21 1.92 -18.85 -2.40
C PRO A 21 3.37 -18.71 -1.90
N GLU A 22 4.08 -19.83 -1.71
CA GLU A 22 5.47 -19.83 -1.24
C GLU A 22 6.40 -18.93 -2.06
N ASP A 23 6.23 -18.91 -3.38
CA ASP A 23 7.02 -18.12 -4.31
C ASP A 23 6.76 -16.60 -4.22
N GLN A 24 5.66 -16.18 -3.59
CA GLN A 24 5.26 -14.78 -3.48
C GLN A 24 5.44 -14.19 -2.08
N GLN A 25 5.86 -14.99 -1.09
CA GLN A 25 5.96 -14.53 0.31
C GLN A 25 6.92 -13.35 0.46
N ALA A 26 8.05 -13.37 -0.26
CA ALA A 26 9.02 -12.28 -0.23
C ALA A 26 8.40 -10.97 -0.74
N GLU A 27 7.66 -11.01 -1.84
CA GLU A 27 6.98 -9.86 -2.43
C GLU A 27 5.88 -9.33 -1.49
N LEU A 28 5.14 -10.21 -0.83
CA LEU A 28 4.14 -9.83 0.17
C LEU A 28 4.79 -9.10 1.36
N ILE A 29 5.91 -9.62 1.89
CA ILE A 29 6.62 -8.99 3.02
C ILE A 29 7.13 -7.60 2.62
N ILE A 30 7.70 -7.46 1.42
CA ILE A 30 8.16 -6.17 0.90
C ILE A 30 6.99 -5.20 0.77
N SER A 31 5.87 -5.66 0.21
CA SER A 31 4.65 -4.85 0.02
C SER A 31 4.05 -4.40 1.36
N ALA A 32 3.99 -5.29 2.35
CA ALA A 32 3.49 -4.98 3.69
C ALA A 32 4.38 -3.93 4.40
N ARG A 33 5.71 -4.07 4.30
CA ARG A 33 6.65 -3.07 4.83
C ARG A 33 6.51 -1.72 4.14
N TYR A 34 6.25 -1.71 2.84
CA TYR A 34 6.02 -0.48 2.09
C TYR A 34 4.75 0.23 2.56
N LEU A 35 3.64 -0.51 2.69
CA LEU A 35 2.38 -0.01 3.22
C LEU A 35 2.53 0.52 4.65
N ASP A 36 3.21 -0.22 5.54
CA ASP A 36 3.48 0.22 6.92
C ASP A 36 4.21 1.57 6.96
N LYS A 37 5.26 1.73 6.15
CA LYS A 37 6.00 2.98 6.03
C LYS A 37 5.10 4.15 5.60
N GLN A 38 4.26 3.95 4.59
CA GLN A 38 3.34 4.98 4.09
C GLN A 38 2.29 5.36 5.15
N MET A 39 1.71 4.36 5.82
CA MET A 39 0.74 4.58 6.89
C MET A 39 1.34 5.31 8.10
N ARG A 40 2.57 4.95 8.51
CA ARG A 40 3.30 5.66 9.59
C ARG A 40 3.58 7.10 9.21
N ALA A 41 4.08 7.35 7.99
CA ALA A 41 4.34 8.71 7.52
C ALA A 41 3.07 9.60 7.59
N ILE A 42 1.91 9.06 7.21
CA ILE A 42 0.63 9.78 7.30
C ILE A 42 0.21 10.00 8.76
N ARG A 43 0.31 8.96 9.60
CA ARG A 43 0.00 9.06 11.05
C ARG A 43 0.84 10.13 11.73
N ASP A 44 2.13 10.16 11.44
CA ASP A 44 3.11 11.03 12.10
C ASP A 44 2.90 12.51 11.71
N THR A 45 2.15 12.80 10.64
CA THR A 45 1.72 14.17 10.34
C THR A 45 0.72 14.73 11.36
N GLY A 46 -0.01 13.86 12.07
CA GLY A 46 -1.12 14.23 12.96
C GLY A 46 -2.35 14.84 12.28
N LYS A 47 -2.33 15.03 10.95
CA LYS A 47 -3.42 15.67 10.19
C LYS A 47 -4.60 14.74 9.91
N VAL A 48 -4.37 13.44 9.94
CA VAL A 48 -5.36 12.42 9.59
C VAL A 48 -5.64 11.58 10.83
N ILE A 49 -6.90 11.60 11.26
CA ILE A 49 -7.35 10.86 12.45
C ILE A 49 -8.13 9.64 12.02
N GLY A 50 -7.75 8.48 12.56
CA GLY A 50 -8.42 7.19 12.34
C GLY A 50 -7.64 6.26 11.42
N LEU A 51 -7.46 5.01 11.87
CA LEU A 51 -6.65 4.01 11.16
C LEU A 51 -7.19 3.69 9.77
N GLU A 52 -8.51 3.61 9.61
CA GLU A 52 -9.15 3.36 8.31
C GLU A 52 -8.85 4.47 7.30
N ARG A 53 -8.94 5.73 7.72
CA ARG A 53 -8.61 6.88 6.85
C ARG A 53 -7.13 6.90 6.48
N ILE A 54 -6.25 6.59 7.44
CA ILE A 54 -4.81 6.45 7.19
C ILE A 54 -4.55 5.35 6.15
N ALA A 55 -5.21 4.19 6.27
CA ALA A 55 -5.09 3.08 5.32
C ALA A 55 -5.52 3.50 3.91
N VAL A 56 -6.69 4.14 3.79
CA VAL A 56 -7.22 4.63 2.50
C VAL A 56 -6.27 5.65 1.87
N MET A 57 -5.75 6.60 2.64
CA MET A 57 -4.80 7.60 2.12
C MET A 57 -3.47 6.97 1.69
N ALA A 58 -2.95 6.01 2.45
CA ALA A 58 -1.75 5.27 2.06
C ALA A 58 -1.98 4.52 0.74
N ALA A 59 -3.11 3.81 0.60
CA ALA A 59 -3.46 3.08 -0.62
C ALA A 59 -3.60 4.01 -1.84
N LEU A 60 -4.20 5.20 -1.67
CA LEU A 60 -4.32 6.20 -2.73
C LEU A 60 -2.96 6.74 -3.16
N ASN A 61 -2.06 7.05 -2.22
CA ASN A 61 -0.71 7.52 -2.53
C ASN A 61 0.10 6.46 -3.30
N ILE A 62 0.05 5.20 -2.85
CA ILE A 62 0.74 4.08 -3.51
C ILE A 62 0.19 3.87 -4.92
N SER A 63 -1.14 3.92 -5.09
CA SER A 63 -1.78 3.79 -6.40
C SER A 63 -1.37 4.93 -7.34
N HIS A 64 -1.29 6.16 -6.83
CA HIS A 64 -0.83 7.31 -7.62
C HIS A 64 0.61 7.13 -8.12
N GLU A 65 1.52 6.68 -7.25
CA GLU A 65 2.90 6.40 -7.61
C GLU A 65 3.01 5.31 -8.68
N LEU A 66 2.25 4.22 -8.54
CA LEU A 66 2.19 3.13 -9.51
C LEU A 66 1.69 3.59 -10.88
N LEU A 67 0.58 4.34 -10.92
CA LEU A 67 0.03 4.87 -12.17
C LEU A 67 0.98 5.86 -12.84
N LYS A 68 1.64 6.71 -12.05
CA LYS A 68 2.66 7.65 -12.53
C LYS A 68 3.86 6.90 -13.13
N ALA A 69 4.34 5.86 -12.47
CA ALA A 69 5.44 5.02 -12.96
C ALA A 69 5.06 4.25 -14.24
N SER A 70 3.78 3.88 -14.38
CA SER A 70 3.26 3.13 -15.53
C SER A 70 2.93 4.02 -16.74
N GLY A 71 3.22 5.33 -16.69
CA GLY A 71 2.88 6.29 -17.74
C GLY A 71 1.38 6.60 -17.87
N GLN A 72 0.55 6.05 -16.98
CA GLN A 72 -0.90 6.25 -16.93
C GLN A 72 -1.29 7.47 -16.07
N GLY A 73 -0.33 8.03 -15.33
CA GLY A 73 -0.52 9.22 -14.49
C GLY A 73 -0.55 10.56 -15.25
N ALA A 74 -0.62 10.56 -16.57
CA ALA A 74 -0.88 11.79 -17.33
C ALA A 74 -2.36 12.16 -17.13
N ALA A 75 -2.64 13.07 -16.20
CA ALA A 75 -3.92 13.77 -16.19
C ALA A 75 -4.15 14.41 -17.58
N PRO A 76 -5.38 14.43 -18.10
CA PRO A 76 -5.67 15.05 -19.38
C PRO A 76 -5.21 16.51 -19.33
N ALA A 77 -4.49 16.94 -20.35
CA ALA A 77 -4.25 18.36 -20.59
C ALA A 77 -5.62 19.03 -20.63
N VAL A 78 -5.95 19.78 -19.58
CA VAL A 78 -7.10 20.68 -19.60
C VAL A 78 -6.81 21.71 -20.67
N SER A 79 -7.44 21.55 -21.84
CA SER A 79 -7.64 22.63 -22.77
C SER A 79 -8.64 23.59 -22.14
N GLU A 80 -8.12 24.65 -21.52
CA GLU A 80 -8.91 25.84 -21.20
C GLU A 80 -9.20 26.57 -22.52
N ASP A 81 -10.49 26.78 -22.81
CA ASP A 81 -10.99 27.80 -23.74
C ASP A 81 -11.85 28.77 -22.92
#